data_AF-A0A6A4BAE3-F1
#
_entry.id   AF-A0A6A4BAE3-F1
#
_cell.length_a   1.000
_cell.length_b   1.000
_cell.length_c   1.000
_cell.angle_alpha   90.00
_cell.angle_beta   90.00
_cell.angle_gamma   90.00
#
_symmetry.space_group_name_H-M   'P 1'
#
loop_
_entity.id
_entity.type
_entity.pdbx_description
1 polymer ?
#
loop_
_entity_poly.entity_id
_entity_poly.type
_entity_poly.pdbx_seq_one_letter_code
_entity_poly.pdbx_strand_id
1 'polypeptide(L)'
;MGTWNYMLKVKLTDLHPIFKELDLIANPQIRLRFRVNQGTSVVAVDSGKGMSLTSTTLSSGNTCPVMVSASSTGNPMAGVLAASAGFSVAWGAVVNALEPTVDGTYMPFTTSRLYVPFVHLENPQSIISKPVKKVRYNDCYAQWFNQRAGIGKQATQHNASFDLQLSASIKNAKYVILLPFAEQTGSFAAATVQEFQSPFDSAPWTLHPGSSIRNFNVRIGSQQTFDISHDYDFHHFTNEIAKISAINGDMTPELVNGLLDYQTWSLTNRVLIADVSRLTDRDVPQAIQIQGTNAGCQGTNMLILVVSEQELTYDRLTA
;
A
#
# COMPACT_ATOMS: atom_id res chain seq x y z
N MET A 1 5.92 30.39 -8.88
CA MET A 1 5.82 28.92 -8.87
C MET A 1 6.47 28.45 -7.59
N GLY A 2 5.75 27.68 -6.76
CA GLY A 2 6.31 27.15 -5.51
C GLY A 2 6.96 25.79 -5.78
N THR A 3 8.20 25.62 -5.35
CA THR A 3 8.93 24.35 -5.45
C THR A 3 9.32 23.91 -4.05
N TRP A 4 9.04 22.65 -3.70
CA TRP A 4 9.43 22.05 -2.43
C TRP A 4 10.39 20.89 -2.70
N ASN A 5 11.61 21.02 -2.17
CA ASN A 5 12.65 20.01 -2.33
C ASN A 5 12.97 19.40 -0.95
N TYR A 6 12.98 18.06 -0.89
CA TYR A 6 13.25 17.33 0.34
C TYR A 6 14.41 16.35 0.15
N MET A 7 15.35 16.35 1.08
CA MET A 7 16.36 15.30 1.18
C MET A 7 15.89 14.22 2.15
N LEU A 8 15.69 13.00 1.64
CA LEU A 8 15.22 11.87 2.43
C LEU A 8 16.36 10.90 2.74
N LYS A 9 16.46 10.48 3.99
CA LYS A 9 17.29 9.35 4.42
C LYS A 9 16.35 8.21 4.80
N VAL A 10 16.35 7.14 4.02
CA VAL A 10 15.49 5.97 4.24
C VAL A 10 16.33 4.82 4.75
N LYS A 11 15.95 4.23 5.89
CA LYS A 11 16.62 3.03 6.39
C LYS A 11 16.19 1.83 5.56
N LEU A 12 17.11 0.92 5.28
CA LEU A 12 16.78 -0.31 4.53
C LEU A 12 15.72 -1.15 5.25
N THR A 13 15.73 -1.16 6.59
CA THR A 13 14.73 -1.84 7.44
C THR A 13 13.30 -1.32 7.25
N ASP A 14 13.15 -0.09 6.76
CA ASP A 14 11.85 0.53 6.50
C ASP A 14 11.37 0.22 5.07
N LEU A 15 12.27 -0.21 4.18
CA LEU A 15 11.94 -0.60 2.80
C LEU A 15 11.44 -2.03 2.70
N HIS A 16 12.05 -2.94 3.45
CA HIS A 16 11.67 -4.36 3.39
C HIS A 16 12.09 -5.12 4.66
N PRO A 17 11.24 -6.01 5.20
CA PRO A 17 11.55 -6.79 6.41
C PRO A 17 12.84 -7.62 6.32
N ILE A 18 13.22 -8.06 5.12
CA ILE A 18 14.45 -8.83 4.89
C ILE A 18 15.69 -8.14 5.48
N PHE A 19 15.76 -6.80 5.45
CA PHE A 19 16.91 -6.05 5.93
C PHE A 19 17.04 -6.04 7.46
N LYS A 20 16.03 -6.50 8.20
CA LYS A 20 16.15 -6.78 9.64
C LYS A 20 16.83 -8.13 9.90
N GLU A 21 16.75 -9.05 8.94
CA GLU A 21 17.25 -10.42 9.05
C GLU A 21 18.65 -10.61 8.43
N LEU A 22 18.98 -9.77 7.43
CA LEU A 22 20.30 -9.75 6.80
C LEU A 22 21.34 -9.30 7.82
N ASP A 23 22.38 -10.12 7.95
CA ASP A 23 23.55 -9.90 8.78
C ASP A 23 24.78 -9.76 7.85
N LEU A 24 25.98 -10.01 8.34
CA LEU A 24 27.18 -10.08 7.51
C LEU A 24 27.05 -11.16 6.44
N ILE A 25 27.26 -10.74 5.19
CA ILE A 25 27.21 -11.60 4.00
C ILE A 25 28.56 -11.50 3.31
N ALA A 26 29.06 -12.65 2.89
CA ALA A 26 30.27 -12.73 2.10
C ALA A 26 30.00 -12.40 0.63
N ASN A 27 30.73 -11.43 0.08
CA ASN A 27 30.68 -11.04 -1.35
C ASN A 27 29.25 -10.96 -1.94
N PRO A 28 28.32 -10.20 -1.33
CA PRO A 28 26.92 -10.16 -1.75
C PRO A 28 26.77 -9.53 -3.14
N GLN A 29 26.19 -10.27 -4.09
CA GLN A 29 25.73 -9.72 -5.36
C GLN A 29 24.26 -9.31 -5.26
N ILE A 30 23.97 -8.24 -4.52
CA ILE A 30 22.60 -7.75 -4.32
C ILE A 30 22.27 -6.68 -5.35
N ARG A 31 21.16 -6.86 -6.06
CA ARG A 31 20.56 -5.85 -6.92
C ARG A 31 19.32 -5.29 -6.25
N LEU A 32 19.40 -4.04 -5.76
CA LEU A 32 18.24 -3.29 -5.31
C LEU A 32 17.63 -2.52 -6.50
N ARG A 33 16.32 -2.66 -6.72
CA ARG A 33 15.56 -1.79 -7.62
C ARG A 33 14.56 -1.01 -6.78
N PHE A 34 14.68 0.31 -6.81
CA PHE A 34 13.77 1.22 -6.13
C PHE A 34 12.97 1.98 -7.16
N ARG A 35 11.63 1.90 -7.08
CA ARG A 35 10.73 2.63 -7.96
C ARG A 35 10.05 3.72 -7.15
N VAL A 36 10.25 4.97 -7.54
CA VAL A 36 9.62 6.14 -6.91
C VAL A 36 8.45 6.59 -7.78
N ASN A 37 7.38 7.05 -7.15
CA ASN A 37 6.30 7.72 -7.84
C ASN A 37 6.81 9.01 -8.48
N GLN A 38 6.56 9.16 -9.77
CA GLN A 38 6.87 10.36 -10.54
C GLN A 38 5.73 10.63 -11.50
N GLY A 39 5.30 11.89 -11.58
CA GLY A 39 4.15 12.24 -12.39
C GLY A 39 3.78 13.70 -12.33
N THR A 40 2.67 14.02 -12.99
CA THR A 40 2.09 15.35 -13.04
C THR A 40 0.57 15.25 -13.11
N SER A 41 -0.11 16.09 -12.34
CA SER A 41 -1.56 16.26 -12.38
C SER A 41 -1.91 17.65 -12.89
N VAL A 42 -2.90 17.73 -13.77
CA VAL A 42 -3.45 18.99 -14.29
C VAL A 42 -4.84 19.19 -13.70
N VAL A 43 -5.00 20.32 -13.00
CA VAL A 43 -6.22 20.70 -12.30
C VAL A 43 -6.85 21.90 -12.99
N ALA A 44 -8.09 21.74 -13.42
CA ALA A 44 -8.92 22.85 -13.86
C ALA A 44 -9.58 23.50 -12.63
N VAL A 45 -9.67 24.83 -12.67
CA VAL A 45 -10.39 25.63 -11.67
C VAL A 45 -11.48 26.40 -12.43
N ASP A 46 -12.74 26.29 -12.00
CA ASP A 46 -13.85 27.01 -12.62
C ASP A 46 -14.00 28.45 -12.08
N SER A 47 -15.00 29.18 -12.57
CA SER A 47 -15.29 30.56 -12.12
C SER A 47 -15.75 30.65 -10.66
N GLY A 48 -16.32 29.58 -10.12
CA GLY A 48 -16.69 29.44 -8.71
C GLY A 48 -15.56 28.88 -7.83
N LYS A 49 -14.36 28.71 -8.38
CA LYS A 49 -13.21 28.07 -7.74
C LYS A 49 -13.43 26.59 -7.39
N GLY A 50 -14.39 25.93 -8.03
CA GLY A 50 -14.48 24.47 -8.04
C GLY A 50 -13.28 23.89 -8.77
N MET A 51 -12.65 22.87 -8.19
CA MET A 51 -11.51 22.19 -8.78
C MET A 51 -11.96 20.86 -9.36
N SER A 52 -11.45 20.52 -10.54
CA SER A 52 -11.65 19.22 -11.14
C SER A 52 -10.37 18.71 -11.79
N LEU A 53 -10.18 17.39 -11.72
CA LEU A 53 -8.97 16.77 -12.25
C LEU A 53 -9.15 16.55 -13.76
N THR A 54 -8.32 17.20 -14.56
CA THR A 54 -8.34 17.07 -16.02
C THR A 54 -7.53 15.86 -16.47
N SER A 55 -6.34 15.66 -15.89
CA SER A 55 -5.51 14.48 -16.15
C SER A 55 -4.48 14.25 -15.06
N THR A 56 -4.05 12.99 -14.91
CA THR A 56 -2.80 12.61 -14.21
C THR A 56 -1.96 11.77 -15.15
N THR A 57 -0.68 12.14 -15.30
CA THR A 57 0.30 11.35 -16.05
C THR A 57 1.36 10.83 -15.09
N LEU A 58 1.55 9.51 -15.03
CA LEU A 58 2.59 8.86 -14.23
C LEU A 58 3.72 8.40 -15.14
N SER A 59 4.93 8.89 -14.91
CA SER A 59 6.14 8.40 -15.59
C SER A 59 6.80 7.23 -14.84
N SER A 60 6.58 7.15 -13.52
CA SER A 60 7.03 6.03 -12.68
C SER A 60 6.13 5.88 -11.45
N GLY A 61 6.09 4.66 -10.91
CA GLY A 61 5.19 4.31 -9.81
C GLY A 61 3.72 4.29 -10.24
N ASN A 62 2.83 4.22 -9.26
CA ASN A 62 1.40 4.03 -9.49
C ASN A 62 0.53 5.05 -8.76
N THR A 63 1.07 5.88 -7.86
CA THR A 63 0.27 6.73 -6.96
C THR A 63 0.71 8.19 -7.02
N CYS A 64 -0.20 9.10 -6.69
CA CYS A 64 0.07 10.51 -6.46
C CYS A 64 0.42 10.72 -4.97
N PRO A 65 1.63 11.19 -4.63
CA PRO A 65 2.01 11.41 -3.23
C PRO A 65 1.65 12.80 -2.70
N VAL A 66 1.01 13.64 -3.53
CA VAL A 66 0.68 15.03 -3.18
C VAL A 66 -0.82 15.17 -3.04
N MET A 67 -1.26 15.90 -2.02
CA MET A 67 -2.66 16.29 -1.85
C MET A 67 -2.82 17.79 -2.05
N VAL A 68 -3.87 18.19 -2.75
CA VAL A 68 -4.23 19.57 -3.03
C VAL A 68 -5.53 19.88 -2.31
N SER A 69 -5.51 20.92 -1.46
CA SER A 69 -6.69 21.38 -0.74
C SER A 69 -7.62 22.22 -1.61
N ALA A 70 -8.91 22.21 -1.29
CA ALA A 70 -9.94 22.88 -2.07
C ALA A 70 -9.76 24.41 -2.15
N SER A 71 -10.15 25.00 -3.28
CA SER A 71 -10.10 26.45 -3.53
C SER A 71 -11.44 27.17 -3.44
N SER A 72 -12.55 26.47 -3.22
CA SER A 72 -13.86 27.10 -3.03
C SER A 72 -13.89 27.92 -1.73
N THR A 73 -14.77 28.91 -1.67
CA THR A 73 -14.90 29.83 -0.52
C THR A 73 -14.94 29.08 0.82
N GLY A 74 -14.11 29.51 1.78
CA GLY A 74 -14.00 28.86 3.10
C GLY A 74 -12.96 27.74 3.18
N ASN A 75 -12.32 27.36 2.08
CA ASN A 75 -11.27 26.34 2.07
C ASN A 75 -9.85 26.94 2.04
N PRO A 76 -8.80 26.16 2.39
CA PRO A 76 -7.44 26.67 2.55
C PRO A 76 -6.86 27.38 1.32
N MET A 77 -7.23 26.97 0.09
CA MET A 77 -6.71 27.59 -1.13
C MET A 77 -7.56 28.75 -1.67
N ALA A 78 -8.63 29.13 -0.98
CA ALA A 78 -9.59 30.12 -1.48
C ALA A 78 -8.98 31.50 -1.74
N GLY A 79 -7.99 31.92 -0.96
CA GLY A 79 -7.27 33.19 -1.16
C GLY A 79 -6.03 33.09 -2.04
N VAL A 80 -5.58 31.86 -2.34
CA VAL A 80 -4.32 31.58 -3.04
C VAL A 80 -4.54 31.35 -4.52
N LEU A 81 -5.60 30.59 -4.87
CA LEU A 81 -5.94 30.29 -6.26
C LEU A 81 -6.99 31.26 -6.79
N ALA A 82 -6.73 31.82 -7.97
CA ALA A 82 -7.65 32.68 -8.68
C ALA A 82 -8.77 31.86 -9.36
N ALA A 83 -9.93 32.47 -9.54
CA ALA A 83 -11.00 31.86 -10.32
C ALA A 83 -10.56 31.66 -11.77
N SER A 84 -10.98 30.56 -12.39
CA SER A 84 -10.62 30.22 -13.78
C SER A 84 -9.11 30.08 -14.04
N ALA A 85 -8.30 29.91 -13.00
CA ALA A 85 -6.85 29.73 -13.10
C ALA A 85 -6.47 28.28 -12.78
N GLY A 86 -6.48 27.42 -13.82
CA GLY A 86 -5.98 26.06 -13.72
C GLY A 86 -4.47 26.02 -13.41
N PHE A 87 -4.01 24.90 -12.86
CA PHE A 87 -2.60 24.71 -12.50
C PHE A 87 -2.18 23.25 -12.67
N SER A 88 -0.87 23.02 -12.56
CA SER A 88 -0.30 21.68 -12.57
C SER A 88 0.58 21.46 -11.36
N VAL A 89 0.57 20.23 -10.85
CA VAL A 89 1.44 19.78 -9.77
C VAL A 89 2.26 18.63 -10.31
N ALA A 90 3.58 18.71 -10.20
CA ALA A 90 4.49 17.62 -10.56
C ALA A 90 5.27 17.15 -9.34
N TRP A 91 5.56 15.85 -9.32
CA TRP A 91 6.35 15.20 -8.29
C TRP A 91 7.34 14.25 -8.94
N GLY A 92 8.50 14.08 -8.30
CA GLY A 92 9.50 13.15 -8.77
C GLY A 92 10.70 13.07 -7.83
N ALA A 93 11.53 12.04 -8.04
CA ALA A 93 12.80 11.91 -7.34
C ALA A 93 13.89 12.55 -8.19
N VAL A 94 14.66 13.44 -7.58
CA VAL A 94 15.65 14.30 -8.27
C VAL A 94 14.91 15.28 -9.18
N VAL A 95 14.46 14.88 -10.36
CA VAL A 95 13.79 15.76 -11.33
C VAL A 95 12.30 15.42 -11.47
N ASN A 96 11.52 16.33 -12.07
CA ASN A 96 10.16 16.08 -12.51
C ASN A 96 9.84 16.84 -13.82
N ALA A 97 8.61 16.71 -14.33
CA ALA A 97 8.24 17.31 -15.62
C ALA A 97 8.24 18.86 -15.62
N LEU A 98 8.09 19.48 -14.45
CA LEU A 98 8.09 20.93 -14.29
C LEU A 98 9.45 21.48 -13.81
N GLU A 99 10.27 20.62 -13.18
CA GLU A 99 11.63 20.92 -12.72
C GLU A 99 12.60 19.85 -13.28
N PRO A 100 13.03 19.99 -14.55
CA PRO A 100 13.78 18.94 -15.24
C PRO A 100 15.26 18.87 -14.84
N THR A 101 15.76 19.80 -14.01
CA THR A 101 17.15 19.85 -13.57
C THR A 101 17.20 20.15 -12.08
N VAL A 102 18.00 19.38 -11.33
CA VAL A 102 18.37 19.73 -9.95
C VAL A 102 19.76 20.31 -9.98
N ASP A 103 19.87 21.59 -9.63
CA ASP A 103 21.16 22.23 -9.46
C ASP A 103 21.72 22.04 -8.04
N GLY A 104 23.04 21.99 -7.92
CA GLY A 104 23.78 21.87 -6.66
C GLY A 104 23.57 23.04 -5.71
N THR A 105 22.93 24.12 -6.18
CA THR A 105 22.49 25.27 -5.39
C THR A 105 21.45 24.88 -4.33
N TYR A 106 20.56 23.91 -4.62
CA TYR A 106 19.44 23.57 -3.72
C TYR A 106 19.69 22.31 -2.90
N MET A 107 20.43 21.34 -3.45
CA MET A 107 20.69 20.05 -2.83
C MET A 107 22.16 19.65 -3.05
N PRO A 108 22.88 19.18 -2.01
CA PRO A 108 24.30 18.83 -2.13
C PRO A 108 24.56 17.58 -2.98
N PHE A 109 23.52 16.85 -3.39
CA PHE A 109 23.64 15.65 -4.22
C PHE A 109 22.64 15.69 -5.37
N THR A 110 23.11 15.37 -6.57
CA THR A 110 22.28 15.18 -7.78
C THR A 110 21.91 13.71 -8.01
N THR A 111 22.38 12.80 -7.14
CA THR A 111 22.14 11.35 -7.24
C THR A 111 21.78 10.74 -5.87
N SER A 112 21.12 9.57 -5.89
CA SER A 112 20.94 8.75 -4.69
C SER A 112 22.24 8.04 -4.30
N ARG A 113 22.43 7.78 -2.99
CA ARG A 113 23.60 7.08 -2.44
C ARG A 113 23.14 5.98 -1.49
N LEU A 114 23.77 4.81 -1.59
CA LEU A 114 23.59 3.71 -0.66
C LEU A 114 24.78 3.68 0.31
N TYR A 115 24.51 3.78 1.61
CA TYR A 115 25.53 3.66 2.65
C TYR A 115 25.49 2.24 3.22
N VAL A 116 26.56 1.46 3.00
CA VAL A 116 26.73 0.11 3.54
C VAL A 116 27.96 0.12 4.45
N PRO A 117 27.82 -0.19 5.75
CA PRO A 117 28.96 -0.25 6.65
C PRO A 117 29.86 -1.44 6.30
N PHE A 118 31.16 -1.20 6.22
CA PHE A 118 32.17 -2.26 6.19
C PHE A 118 32.70 -2.44 7.60
N VAL A 119 32.58 -3.65 8.15
CA VAL A 119 32.94 -3.93 9.55
C VAL A 119 34.13 -4.88 9.63
N HIS A 120 35.00 -4.64 10.61
CA HIS A 120 36.07 -5.55 10.98
C HIS A 120 35.62 -6.34 12.22
N LEU A 121 35.63 -7.67 12.13
CA LEU A 121 35.22 -8.55 13.22
C LEU A 121 36.37 -8.76 14.21
N GLU A 122 36.15 -8.45 15.48
CA GLU A 122 37.13 -8.72 16.54
C GLU A 122 37.22 -10.23 16.87
N ASN A 123 36.09 -10.95 16.84
CA ASN A 123 36.04 -12.40 17.07
C ASN A 123 35.17 -13.12 16.01
N PRO A 124 35.77 -13.73 14.97
CA PRO A 124 35.03 -14.36 13.88
C PRO A 124 34.52 -15.79 14.19
N GLN A 125 34.84 -16.37 15.36
CA GLN A 125 34.58 -17.79 15.66
C GLN A 125 33.08 -18.17 15.61
N SER A 126 32.17 -17.26 15.97
CA SER A 126 30.72 -17.48 15.92
C SER A 126 30.16 -17.56 14.50
N ILE A 127 30.83 -16.94 13.54
CA ILE A 127 30.48 -16.99 12.12
C ILE A 127 31.11 -18.22 11.47
N ILE A 128 32.38 -18.52 11.79
CA ILE A 128 33.09 -19.72 11.29
C ILE A 128 32.38 -21.01 11.71
N SER A 129 31.88 -21.09 12.94
CA SER A 129 31.14 -22.27 13.43
C SER A 129 29.77 -22.47 12.79
N LYS A 130 29.18 -21.44 12.17
CA LYS A 130 27.88 -21.47 11.50
C LYS A 130 27.93 -20.65 10.21
N PRO A 131 28.65 -21.11 9.18
CA PRO A 131 28.92 -20.29 7.99
C PRO A 131 27.63 -19.96 7.23
N VAL A 132 26.70 -20.92 7.17
CA VAL A 132 25.43 -20.75 6.49
C VAL A 132 24.35 -20.26 7.46
N LYS A 133 23.71 -19.13 7.13
CA LYS A 133 22.54 -18.61 7.85
C LYS A 133 21.30 -18.76 6.98
N LYS A 134 20.23 -19.27 7.59
CA LYS A 134 18.89 -19.40 7.01
C LYS A 134 17.97 -18.44 7.74
N VAL A 135 17.37 -17.52 6.98
CA VAL A 135 16.50 -16.47 7.50
C VAL A 135 15.10 -16.61 6.90
N ARG A 136 14.10 -16.25 7.69
CA ARG A 136 12.70 -16.19 7.25
C ARG A 136 12.21 -14.77 7.37
N TYR A 137 11.42 -14.34 6.39
CA TYR A 137 10.85 -13.00 6.36
C TYR A 137 9.51 -13.03 5.66
N ASN A 138 8.64 -12.09 6.01
CA ASN A 138 7.39 -11.90 5.31
C ASN A 138 7.61 -11.05 4.07
N ASP A 139 7.15 -11.56 2.93
CA ASP A 139 7.08 -10.86 1.65
C ASP A 139 5.61 -10.66 1.25
N CYS A 140 5.35 -9.68 0.39
CA CYS A 140 4.00 -9.26 0.02
C CYS A 140 3.81 -9.30 -1.49
N TYR A 141 2.87 -10.15 -1.92
CA TYR A 141 2.32 -10.09 -3.27
C TYR A 141 1.11 -9.16 -3.29
N ALA A 142 0.99 -8.33 -4.33
CA ALA A 142 -0.09 -7.37 -4.48
C ALA A 142 -0.76 -7.52 -5.85
N GLN A 143 -2.09 -7.58 -5.89
CA GLN A 143 -2.86 -7.60 -7.13
C GLN A 143 -4.05 -6.65 -7.06
N TRP A 144 -4.17 -5.83 -8.11
CA TRP A 144 -5.24 -4.85 -8.26
C TRP A 144 -6.40 -5.40 -9.09
N PHE A 145 -7.63 -5.11 -8.67
CA PHE A 145 -8.86 -5.47 -9.37
C PHE A 145 -9.74 -4.24 -9.58
N ASN A 146 -10.06 -3.98 -10.85
CA ASN A 146 -10.94 -2.89 -11.28
C ASN A 146 -12.38 -3.37 -11.51
N GLN A 147 -13.35 -2.56 -11.10
CA GLN A 147 -14.77 -2.69 -11.45
C GLN A 147 -15.36 -4.06 -11.12
N ARG A 148 -14.93 -4.64 -9.99
CA ARG A 148 -15.38 -5.98 -9.57
C ARG A 148 -16.56 -5.97 -8.62
N ALA A 149 -16.80 -4.86 -7.92
CA ALA A 149 -17.86 -4.75 -6.93
C ALA A 149 -18.69 -3.47 -7.13
N GLY A 150 -19.34 -3.37 -8.30
CA GLY A 150 -20.12 -2.21 -8.74
C GLY A 150 -19.29 -1.17 -9.51
N ILE A 151 -19.97 -0.17 -10.10
CA ILE A 151 -19.38 0.88 -10.93
C ILE A 151 -19.89 2.25 -10.50
N GLY A 152 -18.99 3.23 -10.31
CA GLY A 152 -19.30 4.60 -9.95
C GLY A 152 -20.24 4.76 -8.75
N LYS A 153 -20.82 5.95 -8.59
CA LYS A 153 -21.87 6.19 -7.58
C LYS A 153 -23.25 6.11 -8.23
N GLN A 154 -24.04 5.10 -7.90
CA GLN A 154 -25.39 4.94 -8.46
C GLN A 154 -26.43 4.69 -7.36
N ALA A 155 -27.48 5.51 -7.30
CA ALA A 155 -28.51 5.41 -6.25
C ALA A 155 -29.30 4.08 -6.26
N THR A 156 -29.25 3.35 -7.38
CA THR A 156 -29.93 2.05 -7.56
C THR A 156 -29.00 0.86 -7.38
N GLN A 157 -27.68 1.08 -7.30
CA GLN A 157 -26.71 0.01 -7.10
C GLN A 157 -26.58 -0.26 -5.61
N HIS A 158 -26.84 -1.49 -5.21
CA HIS A 158 -26.57 -1.98 -3.87
C HIS A 158 -26.27 -3.47 -3.97
N ASN A 159 -25.45 -3.98 -3.05
CA ASN A 159 -25.17 -5.42 -2.93
C ASN A 159 -24.53 -6.02 -4.18
N ALA A 160 -23.58 -5.32 -4.78
CA ALA A 160 -22.81 -5.84 -5.90
C ALA A 160 -21.86 -6.95 -5.41
N SER A 161 -22.13 -8.20 -5.78
CA SER A 161 -21.27 -9.34 -5.46
C SER A 161 -19.95 -9.29 -6.23
N PHE A 162 -18.91 -9.87 -5.65
CA PHE A 162 -17.63 -10.05 -6.31
C PHE A 162 -17.01 -11.40 -5.96
N ASP A 163 -16.23 -11.91 -6.91
CA ASP A 163 -15.44 -13.11 -6.78
C ASP A 163 -14.11 -12.91 -7.52
N LEU A 164 -13.02 -12.85 -6.76
CA LEU A 164 -11.69 -12.47 -7.21
C LEU A 164 -10.76 -13.67 -7.12
N GLN A 165 -10.36 -14.20 -8.27
CA GLN A 165 -9.27 -15.16 -8.35
C GLN A 165 -7.94 -14.44 -8.53
N LEU A 166 -6.97 -14.69 -7.64
CA LEU A 166 -5.60 -14.22 -7.84
C LEU A 166 -4.96 -14.92 -9.03
N SER A 167 -4.14 -14.18 -9.77
CA SER A 167 -3.43 -14.69 -10.96
C SER A 167 -2.26 -15.58 -10.59
N ALA A 168 -1.65 -15.31 -9.43
CA ALA A 168 -0.52 -16.07 -8.92
C ALA A 168 -0.99 -17.08 -7.87
N SER A 169 -0.45 -18.30 -7.96
CA SER A 169 -0.46 -19.24 -6.84
C SER A 169 0.69 -18.92 -5.91
N ILE A 170 0.42 -18.86 -4.61
CA ILE A 170 1.38 -18.41 -3.60
C ILE A 170 1.62 -19.54 -2.61
N LYS A 171 2.88 -19.79 -2.29
CA LYS A 171 3.29 -20.79 -1.27
C LYS A 171 3.35 -20.12 0.10
N ASN A 172 3.09 -20.89 1.17
CA ASN A 172 3.26 -20.44 2.55
C ASN A 172 2.59 -19.09 2.87
N ALA A 173 1.41 -18.83 2.29
CA ALA A 173 0.67 -17.60 2.55
C ALA A 173 0.22 -17.58 4.03
N LYS A 174 0.41 -16.45 4.70
CA LYS A 174 0.03 -16.28 6.10
C LYS A 174 -1.24 -15.47 6.21
N TYR A 175 -1.33 -14.38 5.47
CA TYR A 175 -2.45 -13.45 5.55
C TYR A 175 -2.90 -13.03 4.16
N VAL A 176 -4.21 -12.91 3.99
CA VAL A 176 -4.82 -12.27 2.83
C VAL A 176 -5.53 -11.01 3.31
N ILE A 177 -5.22 -9.88 2.68
CA ILE A 177 -5.71 -8.56 3.06
C ILE A 177 -6.44 -7.97 1.86
N LEU A 178 -7.69 -7.56 2.05
CA LEU A 178 -8.47 -6.83 1.07
C LEU A 178 -8.56 -5.36 1.48
N LEU A 179 -8.13 -4.50 0.57
CA LEU A 179 -8.17 -3.04 0.71
C LEU A 179 -9.16 -2.48 -0.32
N PRO A 180 -10.33 -1.96 0.11
CA PRO A 180 -11.32 -1.36 -0.76
C PRO A 180 -10.99 0.10 -1.08
N PHE A 181 -11.11 0.46 -2.36
CA PHE A 181 -10.92 1.80 -2.91
C PHE A 181 -12.16 2.20 -3.72
N ALA A 182 -12.56 3.46 -3.75
CA ALA A 182 -13.67 3.88 -4.60
C ALA A 182 -13.27 3.78 -6.07
N GLU A 183 -14.18 3.28 -6.91
CA GLU A 183 -13.88 3.01 -8.32
C GLU A 183 -13.78 4.29 -9.16
N GLN A 184 -14.72 5.22 -8.97
CA GLN A 184 -14.70 6.54 -9.60
C GLN A 184 -15.50 7.53 -8.75
N THR A 185 -14.98 8.75 -8.62
CA THR A 185 -15.70 9.88 -7.99
C THR A 185 -16.01 10.96 -9.02
N GLY A 186 -17.03 11.78 -8.76
CA GLY A 186 -17.39 12.90 -9.65
C GLY A 186 -16.35 14.03 -9.72
N SER A 187 -15.27 13.94 -8.92
CA SER A 187 -14.18 14.92 -8.87
C SER A 187 -13.21 14.83 -10.06
N PHE A 188 -13.33 13.78 -10.86
CA PHE A 188 -12.50 13.55 -12.05
C PHE A 188 -13.27 14.01 -13.29
N ALA A 189 -13.17 15.29 -13.66
CA ALA A 189 -13.95 15.86 -14.76
C ALA A 189 -13.81 15.07 -16.07
N ALA A 190 -12.56 14.88 -16.52
CA ALA A 190 -12.22 14.05 -17.69
C ALA A 190 -11.12 13.02 -17.41
N ALA A 191 -10.52 13.05 -16.20
CA ALA A 191 -9.45 12.15 -15.85
C ALA A 191 -9.96 10.71 -15.65
N THR A 192 -9.39 9.76 -16.39
CA THR A 192 -9.67 8.33 -16.26
C THR A 192 -8.63 7.65 -15.36
N VAL A 193 -8.57 8.10 -14.10
CA VAL A 193 -7.53 7.71 -13.14
C VAL A 193 -8.13 7.03 -11.92
N GLN A 194 -7.31 6.25 -11.21
CA GLN A 194 -7.70 5.64 -9.94
C GLN A 194 -7.65 6.66 -8.81
N GLU A 195 -8.36 6.43 -7.70
CA GLU A 195 -8.40 7.39 -6.58
C GLU A 195 -7.00 7.70 -6.01
N PHE A 196 -6.14 6.69 -5.85
CA PHE A 196 -4.76 6.85 -5.38
C PHE A 196 -3.82 7.56 -6.38
N GLN A 197 -4.30 7.89 -7.57
CA GLN A 197 -3.59 8.67 -8.59
C GLN A 197 -4.07 10.12 -8.62
N SER A 198 -5.12 10.44 -7.87
CA SER A 198 -5.66 11.78 -7.76
C SER A 198 -4.95 12.57 -6.66
N PRO A 199 -4.66 13.86 -6.88
CA PRO A 199 -4.22 14.75 -5.80
C PRO A 199 -5.36 15.21 -4.90
N PHE A 200 -6.60 14.79 -5.16
CA PHE A 200 -7.77 15.16 -4.34
C PHE A 200 -8.17 14.08 -3.34
N ASP A 201 -7.44 12.97 -3.31
CA ASP A 201 -7.72 11.85 -2.43
C ASP A 201 -6.53 11.58 -1.50
N SER A 202 -6.83 11.03 -0.32
CA SER A 202 -5.82 10.57 0.64
C SER A 202 -5.41 9.12 0.42
N ALA A 203 -6.08 8.40 -0.47
CA ALA A 203 -5.64 7.09 -0.95
C ALA A 203 -4.24 7.19 -1.59
N PRO A 204 -3.35 6.20 -1.39
CA PRO A 204 -3.62 4.90 -0.77
C PRO A 204 -3.39 4.86 0.75
N TRP A 205 -3.08 6.00 1.39
CA TRP A 205 -2.91 6.03 2.84
C TRP A 205 -4.24 5.78 3.56
N THR A 206 -5.34 6.16 2.93
CA THR A 206 -6.69 5.82 3.34
C THR A 206 -7.33 4.86 2.35
N LEU A 207 -8.41 4.23 2.79
CA LEU A 207 -9.29 3.38 2.00
C LEU A 207 -10.64 4.06 1.80
N HIS A 208 -11.50 3.47 0.97
CA HIS A 208 -12.85 3.96 0.73
C HIS A 208 -13.63 4.10 2.05
N PRO A 209 -13.93 5.36 2.49
CA PRO A 209 -14.62 5.61 3.74
C PRO A 209 -16.01 4.98 3.76
N GLY A 210 -16.34 4.25 4.82
CA GLY A 210 -17.66 3.63 4.93
C GLY A 210 -17.93 2.53 3.91
N SER A 211 -16.89 1.97 3.27
CA SER A 211 -17.02 0.72 2.52
C SER A 211 -17.69 -0.34 3.41
N SER A 212 -18.53 -1.19 2.82
CA SER A 212 -19.26 -2.21 3.58
C SER A 212 -19.27 -3.48 2.77
N ILE A 213 -18.35 -4.38 3.12
CA ILE A 213 -18.18 -5.67 2.48
C ILE A 213 -18.84 -6.73 3.35
N ARG A 214 -19.88 -7.34 2.80
CA ARG A 214 -20.68 -8.40 3.41
C ARG A 214 -20.31 -9.76 2.87
N ASN A 215 -20.62 -10.81 3.62
CA ASN A 215 -20.31 -12.20 3.25
C ASN A 215 -18.84 -12.40 2.83
N PHE A 216 -17.90 -11.77 3.54
CA PHE A 216 -16.49 -11.86 3.19
C PHE A 216 -15.97 -13.27 3.43
N ASN A 217 -15.27 -13.84 2.45
CA ASN A 217 -14.53 -15.09 2.64
C ASN A 217 -13.30 -15.15 1.73
N VAL A 218 -12.31 -15.92 2.18
CA VAL A 218 -11.09 -16.23 1.45
C VAL A 218 -10.98 -17.74 1.35
N ARG A 219 -10.71 -18.24 0.14
CA ARG A 219 -10.55 -19.66 -0.14
C ARG A 219 -9.13 -19.95 -0.61
N ILE A 220 -8.52 -20.96 -0.01
CA ILE A 220 -7.23 -21.51 -0.40
C ILE A 220 -7.47 -22.88 -1.04
N GLY A 221 -7.20 -23.00 -2.34
CA GLY A 221 -7.51 -24.23 -3.10
C GLY A 221 -9.00 -24.54 -3.08
N SER A 222 -9.43 -25.52 -2.26
CA SER A 222 -10.85 -25.90 -2.08
C SER A 222 -11.38 -25.66 -0.66
N GLN A 223 -10.56 -25.09 0.23
CA GLN A 223 -10.89 -24.88 1.63
C GLN A 223 -11.20 -23.40 1.89
N GLN A 224 -12.31 -23.14 2.58
CA GLN A 224 -12.69 -21.79 3.02
C GLN A 224 -11.95 -21.45 4.32
N THR A 225 -11.56 -20.19 4.48
CA THR A 225 -10.88 -19.69 5.68
C THR A 225 -11.87 -19.50 6.83
N PHE A 226 -13.05 -19.01 6.50
CA PHE A 226 -14.15 -18.90 7.45
C PHE A 226 -15.20 -19.95 7.14
N ASP A 227 -15.57 -20.75 8.15
CA ASP A 227 -16.61 -21.78 8.04
C ASP A 227 -17.97 -21.18 7.65
N ILE A 228 -18.24 -19.97 8.14
CA ILE A 228 -19.44 -19.19 7.82
C ILE A 228 -18.99 -17.81 7.32
N SER A 229 -19.51 -17.41 6.16
CA SER A 229 -19.29 -16.06 5.64
C SER A 229 -20.02 -15.07 6.53
N HIS A 230 -19.32 -14.04 6.98
CA HIS A 230 -19.86 -13.06 7.92
C HIS A 230 -19.71 -11.65 7.35
N ASP A 231 -20.52 -10.74 7.89
CA ASP A 231 -20.38 -9.31 7.65
C ASP A 231 -19.16 -8.83 8.42
N TYR A 232 -18.11 -8.44 7.69
CA TYR A 232 -16.83 -8.13 8.30
C TYR A 232 -16.89 -6.79 9.02
N ASP A 233 -16.86 -6.84 10.34
CA ASP A 233 -16.93 -5.69 11.24
C ASP A 233 -15.62 -5.48 12.00
N PHE A 234 -15.60 -4.46 12.87
CA PHE A 234 -14.42 -4.12 13.65
C PHE A 234 -14.06 -5.21 14.67
N HIS A 235 -15.04 -5.96 15.19
CA HIS A 235 -14.76 -7.05 16.12
C HIS A 235 -14.02 -8.19 15.42
N HIS A 236 -14.43 -8.54 14.19
CA HIS A 236 -13.72 -9.52 13.36
C HIS A 236 -12.32 -9.03 13.00
N PHE A 237 -12.17 -7.75 12.64
CA PHE A 237 -10.84 -7.16 12.41
C PHE A 237 -9.92 -7.32 13.62
N THR A 238 -10.38 -6.97 14.82
CA THR A 238 -9.61 -7.10 16.06
C THR A 238 -9.25 -8.56 16.35
N ASN A 239 -10.19 -9.49 16.18
CA ASN A 239 -9.94 -10.93 16.38
C ASN A 239 -8.90 -11.48 15.40
N GLU A 240 -8.88 -11.01 14.16
CA GLU A 240 -7.86 -11.40 13.18
C GLU A 240 -6.50 -10.78 13.51
N ILE A 241 -6.43 -9.48 13.81
CA ILE A 241 -5.17 -8.80 14.19
C ILE A 241 -4.55 -9.40 15.46
N ALA A 242 -5.37 -9.78 16.43
CA ALA A 242 -4.92 -10.42 17.67
C ALA A 242 -4.13 -11.72 17.40
N LYS A 243 -4.44 -12.45 16.32
CA LYS A 243 -3.70 -13.66 15.93
C LYS A 243 -2.33 -13.36 15.32
N ILE A 244 -2.15 -12.16 14.76
CA ILE A 244 -1.01 -11.82 13.89
C ILE A 244 0.09 -11.10 14.65
N SER A 245 -0.27 -10.19 15.57
CA SER A 245 0.70 -9.26 16.18
C SER A 245 0.46 -8.97 17.66
N ALA A 246 -0.48 -9.68 18.31
CA ALA A 246 -0.64 -9.58 19.75
C ALA A 246 0.33 -10.52 20.48
N ILE A 247 0.94 -10.00 21.54
CA ILE A 247 1.68 -10.82 22.50
C ILE A 247 0.66 -11.70 23.22
N ASN A 248 0.90 -13.01 23.26
CA ASN A 248 0.00 -14.00 23.86
C ASN A 248 -1.43 -14.03 23.26
N GLY A 249 -1.61 -13.66 21.99
CA GLY A 249 -2.94 -13.68 21.35
C GLY A 249 -3.94 -12.75 22.03
N ASP A 250 -3.44 -11.65 22.60
CA ASP A 250 -4.23 -10.64 23.32
C ASP A 250 -4.82 -11.10 24.67
N MET A 251 -4.29 -12.20 25.23
CA MET A 251 -4.68 -12.68 26.56
C MET A 251 -4.24 -11.76 27.72
N THR A 252 -3.40 -10.75 27.45
CA THR A 252 -2.92 -9.78 28.43
C THR A 252 -3.37 -8.38 28.00
N PRO A 253 -4.45 -7.82 28.60
CA PRO A 253 -5.06 -6.55 28.17
C PRO A 253 -4.13 -5.33 28.27
N GLU A 254 -3.07 -5.42 29.05
CA GLU A 254 -2.09 -4.34 29.25
C GLU A 254 -1.08 -4.23 28.09
N LEU A 255 -1.05 -5.22 27.18
CA LEU A 255 -0.06 -5.36 26.11
C LEU A 255 -0.71 -5.45 24.71
N VAL A 256 -1.94 -4.92 24.56
CA VAL A 256 -2.67 -4.95 23.29
C VAL A 256 -2.02 -3.99 22.29
N ASN A 257 -1.62 -4.53 21.14
CA ASN A 257 -1.17 -3.74 19.99
C ASN A 257 -2.37 -3.46 19.07
N GLY A 258 -2.96 -2.27 19.16
CA GLY A 258 -4.01 -1.82 18.25
C GLY A 258 -3.87 -0.32 17.97
N LEU A 259 -3.29 0.04 16.82
CA LEU A 259 -3.13 1.44 16.41
C LEU A 259 -4.42 2.06 15.84
N LEU A 260 -5.40 1.22 15.46
CA LEU A 260 -6.66 1.65 14.86
C LEU A 260 -7.80 1.43 15.85
N ASP A 261 -8.47 2.50 16.23
CA ASP A 261 -9.73 2.45 16.94
C ASP A 261 -10.90 2.20 15.96
N TYR A 262 -12.09 1.94 16.51
CA TYR A 262 -13.29 1.66 15.72
C TYR A 262 -13.57 2.77 14.69
N GLN A 263 -13.41 4.03 15.09
CA GLN A 263 -13.72 5.16 14.24
C GLN A 263 -12.73 5.29 13.09
N THR A 264 -11.42 5.22 13.36
CA THR A 264 -10.38 5.31 12.33
C THR A 264 -10.46 4.12 11.37
N TRP A 265 -10.69 2.91 11.88
CA TRP A 265 -10.91 1.74 11.03
C TRP A 265 -12.16 1.92 10.15
N SER A 266 -13.30 2.29 10.73
CA SER A 266 -14.58 2.36 10.00
C SER A 266 -14.59 3.46 8.93
N LEU A 267 -13.96 4.60 9.21
CA LEU A 267 -14.05 5.79 8.35
C LEU A 267 -12.83 5.99 7.46
N THR A 268 -11.65 5.46 7.81
CA THR A 268 -10.39 5.80 7.14
C THR A 268 -9.66 4.57 6.61
N ASN A 269 -9.63 3.48 7.38
CA ASN A 269 -8.79 2.31 7.10
C ASN A 269 -9.57 1.02 7.23
N ARG A 270 -10.65 0.87 6.46
CA ARG A 270 -11.51 -0.32 6.52
C ARG A 270 -10.87 -1.50 5.78
N VAL A 271 -9.82 -2.03 6.41
CA VAL A 271 -9.07 -3.19 5.95
C VAL A 271 -9.81 -4.46 6.37
N LEU A 272 -9.91 -5.42 5.45
CA LEU A 272 -10.38 -6.77 5.75
C LEU A 272 -9.21 -7.73 5.72
N ILE A 273 -9.08 -8.59 6.73
CA ILE A 273 -7.95 -9.50 6.91
C ILE A 273 -8.48 -10.92 7.15
N ALA A 274 -7.81 -11.90 6.57
CA ALA A 274 -8.01 -13.31 6.87
C ALA A 274 -6.67 -13.98 7.16
N ASP A 275 -6.54 -14.60 8.33
CA ASP A 275 -5.45 -15.52 8.65
C ASP A 275 -5.66 -16.85 7.93
N VAL A 276 -4.80 -17.11 6.95
CA VAL A 276 -4.84 -18.32 6.11
C VAL A 276 -3.71 -19.29 6.46
N SER A 277 -2.91 -18.99 7.48
CA SER A 277 -1.67 -19.70 7.81
C SER A 277 -1.86 -21.19 8.11
N ARG A 278 -3.07 -21.60 8.51
CA ARG A 278 -3.46 -22.99 8.81
C ARG A 278 -3.94 -23.78 7.60
N LEU A 279 -4.25 -23.11 6.50
CA LEU A 279 -4.74 -23.73 5.26
C LEU A 279 -3.66 -23.88 4.18
N THR A 280 -2.50 -23.26 4.42
CA THR A 280 -1.43 -23.20 3.44
C THR A 280 -0.27 -24.09 3.79
N ASP A 281 0.28 -24.75 2.78
CA ASP A 281 1.51 -25.53 2.92
C ASP A 281 2.75 -24.70 2.58
N ARG A 282 3.84 -24.96 3.29
CA ARG A 282 5.09 -24.20 3.13
C ARG A 282 5.68 -24.31 1.72
N ASP A 283 5.62 -25.52 1.16
CA ASP A 283 6.36 -25.88 -0.03
C ASP A 283 5.45 -26.03 -1.27
N VAL A 284 4.13 -25.80 -1.13
CA VAL A 284 3.14 -25.97 -2.20
C VAL A 284 2.49 -24.63 -2.56
N PRO A 285 2.61 -24.17 -3.82
CA PRO A 285 1.86 -23.01 -4.29
C PRO A 285 0.37 -23.34 -4.38
N GLN A 286 -0.47 -22.51 -3.76
CA GLN A 286 -1.92 -22.69 -3.76
C GLN A 286 -2.63 -21.48 -4.37
N ALA A 287 -3.74 -21.75 -5.05
CA ALA A 287 -4.61 -20.72 -5.60
C ALA A 287 -5.40 -20.05 -4.48
N ILE A 288 -5.55 -18.73 -4.57
CA ILE A 288 -6.27 -17.92 -3.58
C ILE A 288 -7.43 -17.21 -4.28
N GLN A 289 -8.61 -17.33 -3.69
CA GLN A 289 -9.84 -16.72 -4.17
C GLN A 289 -10.46 -15.90 -3.04
N ILE A 290 -10.99 -14.72 -3.36
CA ILE A 290 -11.57 -13.79 -2.40
C ILE A 290 -12.96 -13.41 -2.89
N GLN A 291 -13.96 -13.57 -2.03
CA GLN A 291 -15.36 -13.34 -2.37
C GLN A 291 -16.05 -12.45 -1.34
N GLY A 292 -17.10 -11.78 -1.76
CA GLY A 292 -17.92 -10.95 -0.90
C GLY A 292 -18.98 -10.16 -1.66
N THR A 293 -19.58 -9.19 -0.99
CA THR A 293 -20.62 -8.34 -1.55
C THR A 293 -20.45 -6.91 -1.07
N ASN A 294 -20.26 -5.97 -2.00
CA ASN A 294 -20.27 -4.53 -1.69
C ASN A 294 -21.71 -4.07 -1.46
N ALA A 295 -22.06 -3.76 -0.21
CA ALA A 295 -23.39 -3.28 0.16
C ALA A 295 -23.65 -1.82 -0.23
N GLY A 296 -22.58 -1.04 -0.46
CA GLY A 296 -22.66 0.38 -0.78
C GLY A 296 -23.14 0.67 -2.20
N CYS A 297 -23.53 1.91 -2.42
CA CYS A 297 -23.91 2.41 -3.76
C CYS A 297 -22.73 2.90 -4.59
N GLN A 298 -21.60 3.15 -3.94
CA GLN A 298 -20.33 3.47 -4.58
C GLN A 298 -19.62 2.16 -4.97
N GLY A 299 -19.34 2.01 -6.27
CA GLY A 299 -18.53 0.93 -6.82
C GLY A 299 -17.14 0.92 -6.20
N THR A 300 -16.60 -0.28 -5.99
CA THR A 300 -15.35 -0.49 -5.26
C THR A 300 -14.34 -1.23 -6.12
N ASN A 301 -13.15 -0.66 -6.25
CA ASN A 301 -11.94 -1.34 -6.69
C ASN A 301 -11.23 -1.93 -5.49
N MET A 302 -10.43 -2.97 -5.70
CA MET A 302 -9.82 -3.73 -4.60
C MET A 302 -8.35 -4.00 -4.87
N LEU A 303 -7.50 -3.67 -3.89
CA LEU A 303 -6.14 -4.19 -3.82
C LEU A 303 -6.14 -5.38 -2.88
N ILE A 304 -5.69 -6.52 -3.39
CA ILE A 304 -5.47 -7.70 -2.57
C ILE A 304 -3.98 -7.80 -2.28
N LEU A 305 -3.63 -7.86 -1.00
CA LEU A 305 -2.28 -8.16 -0.54
C LEU A 305 -2.27 -9.58 0.02
N VAL A 306 -1.27 -10.37 -0.36
CA VAL A 306 -1.01 -11.67 0.21
C VAL A 306 0.36 -11.64 0.83
N VAL A 307 0.39 -11.74 2.16
CA VAL A 307 1.63 -11.84 2.91
C VAL A 307 2.01 -13.32 2.97
N SER A 308 3.21 -13.64 2.51
CA SER A 308 3.76 -15.01 2.52
C SER A 308 5.09 -15.02 3.25
N GLU A 309 5.35 -16.08 4.01
CA GLU A 309 6.66 -16.25 4.66
C GLU A 309 7.62 -16.92 3.66
N GLN A 310 8.68 -16.18 3.31
CA GLN A 310 9.76 -16.61 2.44
C GLN A 310 10.99 -17.00 3.25
N GLU A 311 11.87 -17.77 2.62
CA GLU A 311 13.10 -18.25 3.23
C GLU A 311 14.29 -17.99 2.31
N LEU A 312 15.37 -17.45 2.88
CA LEU A 312 16.63 -17.18 2.19
C LEU A 312 17.77 -17.82 2.97
N THR A 313 18.66 -18.51 2.26
CA THR A 313 19.88 -19.09 2.83
C THR A 313 21.08 -18.43 2.18
N TYR A 314 22.03 -17.94 2.98
CA TYR A 314 23.25 -17.28 2.50
C TYR A 314 24.48 -17.66 3.33
N ASP A 315 25.65 -17.56 2.72
CA ASP A 315 26.93 -17.76 3.38
C ASP A 315 27.46 -16.45 4.00
N ARG A 316 28.05 -16.59 5.18
CA ARG A 316 28.66 -15.53 5.96
C ARG A 316 30.18 -15.54 5.86
N LEU A 317 30.79 -16.62 5.35
CA LEU A 317 32.25 -16.72 5.17
C LEU A 317 32.67 -16.22 3.78
N THR A 318 33.59 -15.27 3.78
CA THR A 318 34.34 -14.90 2.57
C THR A 318 35.43 -15.97 2.36
N ALA A 319 35.47 -16.54 1.15
CA ALA A 319 36.58 -17.38 0.73
C ALA A 319 37.86 -16.54 0.55
#